data_AF-A0A381KNT9-F1
#
_entry.id   AF-A0A381KNT9-F1
#
_cell.length_a   1.000
_cell.length_b   1.000
_cell.length_c   1.000
_cell.angle_alpha   90.00
_cell.angle_beta   90.00
_cell.angle_gamma   90.00
#
_symmetry.space_group_name_H-M   'P 1'
#
loop_
_entity.id
_entity.type
_entity.pdbx_description
1 polymer ?
#
loop_
_entity_poly.entity_id
_entity_poly.type
_entity_poly.pdbx_seq_one_letter_code
_entity_poly.pdbx_strand_id
1 'polypeptide(L)'
;MNSRIKSIDIIRGLSIALMIVCNNPGTWMRMYPQLRHAVWHGVTLADFAFPFFVISLGVTIPISINSKLKNNKSTLSIILSIFKRSILLILFGFFLNYLGNPDLDTVRILGVLQRMGLVYFVTSLVYLLLKKLNVGSTATIITFLCISTFIIVGYYILAKPYGFELEGSLAQLVDLHFFKGHLYKPEFEPDGFLTSIVAISSGMLGCTMGCVLLKEDIGEYKKFFKILVMSIILLIGAFYL
;
A
#
# COMPACT_ATOMS: atom_id res chain seq x y z
N MET A 1 -18.40 -19.88 7.07
CA MET A 1 -17.98 -19.23 8.33
C MET A 1 -17.30 -17.91 8.03
N ASN A 2 -17.86 -16.81 8.52
CA ASN A 2 -17.33 -15.44 8.39
C ASN A 2 -16.28 -15.20 9.50
N SER A 3 -15.25 -16.05 9.58
CA SER A 3 -14.23 -15.93 10.62
C SER A 3 -13.31 -14.77 10.26
N ARG A 4 -13.48 -13.64 10.95
CA ARG A 4 -12.50 -12.55 10.92
C ARG A 4 -11.16 -13.08 11.39
N ILE A 5 -10.09 -12.78 10.66
CA ILE A 5 -8.74 -13.18 11.02
C ILE A 5 -8.22 -12.15 12.04
N LYS A 6 -8.33 -12.49 13.33
CA LYS A 6 -7.97 -11.60 14.44
C LYS A 6 -6.55 -11.04 14.32
N SER A 7 -5.58 -11.84 13.87
CA SER A 7 -4.19 -11.40 13.71
C SER A 7 -4.03 -10.27 12.69
N ILE A 8 -4.83 -10.24 11.62
CA ILE A 8 -4.79 -9.16 10.63
C ILE A 8 -5.35 -7.87 11.22
N ASP A 9 -6.44 -7.96 11.99
CA ASP A 9 -7.04 -6.79 12.63
C ASP A 9 -6.10 -6.21 13.71
N ILE A 10 -5.38 -7.06 14.45
CA ILE A 10 -4.34 -6.64 15.41
C ILE A 10 -3.20 -5.90 14.71
N ILE A 11 -2.65 -6.46 13.61
CA ILE A 11 -1.56 -5.80 12.86
C ILE A 11 -2.00 -4.43 12.35
N ARG A 12 -3.22 -4.29 11.84
CA ARG A 12 -3.77 -3.00 11.41
C ARG A 12 -3.88 -2.00 12.55
N GLY A 13 -4.44 -2.44 13.68
CA GLY A 13 -4.57 -1.62 14.87
C GLY A 13 -3.21 -1.13 15.36
N LEU A 14 -2.22 -2.01 15.39
CA LEU A 14 -0.85 -1.67 15.78
C LEU A 14 -0.20 -0.69 14.79
N SER A 15 -0.37 -0.89 13.49
CA SER A 15 0.12 0.03 12.46
C SER A 15 -0.51 1.43 12.60
N ILE A 16 -1.83 1.52 12.86
CA ILE A 16 -2.49 2.81 13.10
C ILE A 16 -1.99 3.45 14.39
N ALA A 17 -1.87 2.69 15.48
CA ALA A 17 -1.35 3.20 16.75
C ALA A 17 0.07 3.75 16.58
N LEU A 18 0.93 3.04 15.84
CA LEU A 18 2.28 3.50 15.53
C LEU A 18 2.26 4.79 14.68
N MET A 19 1.42 4.87 13.65
CA MET A 19 1.27 6.10 12.84
C MET A 19 0.81 7.30 13.70
N ILE A 20 -0.11 7.09 14.64
CA ILE A 20 -0.58 8.15 15.55
C ILE A 20 0.56 8.62 16.46
N VAL A 21 1.29 7.69 17.09
CA VAL A 21 2.42 8.00 17.98
C VAL A 21 3.53 8.73 17.24
N CYS A 22 3.84 8.33 16.00
CA CYS A 22 4.89 8.97 15.21
C CYS A 22 4.49 10.36 14.70
N ASN A 23 3.21 10.55 14.32
CA ASN A 23 2.74 11.82 13.78
C ASN A 23 2.37 12.84 14.86
N ASN A 24 2.07 12.40 16.07
CA ASN A 24 1.68 13.27 17.20
C ASN A 24 2.41 12.87 18.50
N PRO A 25 3.74 13.08 18.58
CA PRO A 25 4.53 12.68 19.76
C PRO A 25 4.31 13.58 20.99
N GLY A 26 3.46 14.60 20.90
CA GLY A 26 3.26 15.63 21.94
C GLY A 26 4.42 16.62 22.06
N THR A 27 5.68 16.14 22.06
CA THR A 27 6.88 17.00 22.05
C THR A 27 7.95 16.42 21.13
N TRP A 28 8.19 17.10 20.00
CA TRP A 28 9.19 16.70 19.01
C TRP A 28 10.63 16.60 19.59
N MET A 29 10.96 17.42 20.59
CA MET A 29 12.29 17.43 21.24
C MET A 29 12.64 16.13 21.98
N ARG A 30 11.66 15.41 22.53
CA ARG A 30 11.88 14.20 23.36
C ARG A 30 11.44 12.90 22.68
N MET A 31 11.19 12.94 21.37
CA MET A 31 10.78 11.77 20.62
C MET A 31 11.94 10.76 20.50
N TYR A 32 11.68 9.49 20.84
CA TYR A 32 12.67 8.41 20.73
C TYR A 32 13.18 8.28 19.29
N PRO A 33 14.49 8.04 19.06
CA PRO A 33 15.07 7.97 17.72
C PRO A 33 14.37 6.98 16.79
N GLN A 34 13.92 5.84 17.31
CA GLN A 34 13.24 4.80 16.54
C GLN A 34 11.88 5.25 16.01
N LEU A 35 11.22 6.21 16.67
CA LEU A 35 9.90 6.74 16.30
C LEU A 35 10.01 7.95 15.37
N ARG A 36 11.22 8.49 15.14
CA ARG A 36 11.46 9.55 14.17
C ARG A 36 11.70 8.95 12.80
N HIS A 37 11.10 9.51 11.76
CA HIS A 37 11.44 9.16 10.38
C HIS A 37 12.94 9.39 10.12
N ALA A 38 13.53 8.54 9.27
CA ALA A 38 14.85 8.82 8.74
C ALA A 38 14.84 10.18 8.03
N VAL A 39 15.96 10.92 8.08
CA VAL A 39 16.04 12.26 7.47
C VAL A 39 15.80 12.18 5.97
N TRP A 40 16.40 11.18 5.33
CA TRP A 40 16.19 10.88 3.93
C TRP A 40 16.58 9.43 3.62
N HIS A 41 17.87 9.12 3.73
CA HIS A 41 18.39 7.76 3.62
C HIS A 41 18.30 7.04 4.97
N GLY A 42 17.91 5.76 4.95
CA GLY A 42 17.78 4.92 6.12
C GLY A 42 16.35 4.45 6.35
N VAL A 43 16.18 3.58 7.36
CA VAL A 43 14.88 3.04 7.75
C VAL A 43 14.79 3.00 9.27
N THR A 44 13.70 3.53 9.81
CA THR A 44 13.36 3.53 11.23
C THR A 44 12.07 2.75 11.47
N LEU A 45 11.66 2.58 12.74
CA LEU A 45 10.40 1.89 13.05
C LEU A 45 9.19 2.65 12.49
N ALA A 46 9.24 3.98 12.47
CA ALA A 46 8.18 4.82 11.94
C ALA A 46 7.88 4.54 10.45
N ASP A 47 8.92 4.23 9.67
CA ASP A 47 8.83 4.03 8.22
C ASP A 47 8.11 2.72 7.85
N PHE A 48 8.06 1.75 8.76
CA PHE A 48 7.35 0.47 8.53
C PHE A 48 5.84 0.54 8.77
N ALA A 49 5.34 1.57 9.45
CA ALA A 49 3.94 1.64 9.87
C ALA A 49 2.97 1.62 8.68
N PHE A 50 3.26 2.43 7.66
CA PHE A 50 2.45 2.52 6.44
C PHE A 50 2.56 1.28 5.55
N PRO A 51 3.76 0.76 5.20
CA PRO A 51 3.90 -0.50 4.46
C PRO A 51 3.17 -1.68 5.10
N PHE A 52 3.28 -1.85 6.42
CA PHE A 52 2.54 -2.91 7.13
C PHE A 52 1.02 -2.74 7.01
N PHE A 53 0.54 -1.51 7.09
CA PHE A 53 -0.88 -1.25 6.88
C PHE A 53 -1.33 -1.64 5.46
N VAL A 54 -0.59 -1.22 4.42
CA VAL A 54 -0.92 -1.53 3.02
C VAL A 54 -0.85 -3.02 2.72
N ILE A 55 0.16 -3.73 3.23
CA ILE A 55 0.27 -5.18 3.12
C ILE A 55 -0.94 -5.85 3.77
N SER A 56 -1.30 -5.44 5.00
CA SER A 56 -2.47 -5.99 5.70
C SER A 56 -3.78 -5.75 4.93
N LEU A 57 -3.89 -4.61 4.23
CA LEU A 57 -5.02 -4.30 3.35
C LEU A 57 -5.04 -5.29 2.18
N GLY A 58 -3.88 -5.49 1.52
CA GLY A 58 -3.69 -6.46 0.45
C GLY A 58 -4.08 -7.89 0.84
N VAL A 59 -3.69 -8.36 2.02
CA VAL A 59 -4.02 -9.71 2.54
C VAL A 59 -5.54 -9.95 2.58
N THR A 60 -6.34 -8.92 2.84
CA THR A 60 -7.80 -9.07 2.93
C THR A 60 -8.55 -9.03 1.61
N ILE A 61 -7.91 -8.60 0.53
CA ILE A 61 -8.51 -8.57 -0.81
C ILE A 61 -8.99 -9.96 -1.24
N PRO A 62 -8.14 -11.01 -1.27
CA PRO A 62 -8.57 -12.32 -1.71
C PRO A 62 -9.63 -12.93 -0.77
N ILE A 63 -9.54 -12.66 0.54
CA ILE A 63 -10.52 -13.11 1.54
C ILE A 63 -11.91 -12.50 1.24
N SER A 64 -11.96 -11.17 1.07
CA SER A 64 -13.20 -10.44 0.81
C SER A 64 -13.80 -10.80 -0.55
N ILE A 65 -13.00 -10.86 -1.61
CA ILE A 65 -13.51 -11.13 -2.97
C ILE A 65 -13.98 -12.57 -3.09
N ASN A 66 -13.22 -13.55 -2.59
CA ASN A 66 -13.64 -14.95 -2.62
C ASN A 66 -14.93 -15.16 -1.82
N SER A 67 -15.09 -14.48 -0.67
CA SER A 67 -16.34 -14.53 0.09
C SER A 67 -17.54 -13.98 -0.70
N LYS A 68 -17.38 -12.85 -1.39
CA LYS A 68 -18.44 -12.27 -2.23
C LYS A 68 -18.80 -13.18 -3.41
N LEU A 69 -17.79 -13.79 -4.06
CA LEU A 69 -18.00 -14.74 -5.16
C LEU A 69 -18.69 -16.02 -4.68
N LYS A 70 -18.29 -16.59 -3.53
CA LYS A 70 -18.95 -17.76 -2.92
C LYS A 70 -20.41 -17.49 -2.56
N ASN A 71 -20.75 -16.25 -2.19
CA ASN A 71 -22.11 -15.82 -1.92
C ASN A 71 -22.91 -15.43 -3.19
N ASN A 72 -22.48 -15.89 -4.38
CA ASN A 72 -23.13 -15.65 -5.68
C ASN A 72 -23.40 -14.17 -5.99
N LYS A 73 -22.58 -13.23 -5.48
CA LYS A 73 -22.72 -11.82 -5.86
C LYS A 73 -22.25 -11.63 -7.30
N SER A 74 -23.01 -10.84 -8.07
CA SER A 74 -22.63 -10.50 -9.43
C SER A 74 -21.29 -9.75 -9.48
N THR A 75 -20.51 -9.99 -10.53
CA THR A 75 -19.23 -9.32 -10.74
C THR A 75 -19.37 -7.80 -10.74
N LEU A 76 -20.45 -7.28 -11.33
CA LEU A 76 -20.76 -5.85 -11.32
C LEU A 76 -20.95 -5.32 -9.90
N SER A 77 -21.68 -6.04 -9.05
CA SER A 77 -21.86 -5.66 -7.64
C SER A 77 -20.52 -5.62 -6.89
N ILE A 78 -19.61 -6.56 -7.18
CA ILE A 78 -18.26 -6.56 -6.59
C ILE A 78 -17.47 -5.34 -7.06
N ILE A 79 -17.46 -5.04 -8.37
CA ILE A 79 -16.77 -3.87 -8.94
C ILE A 79 -17.31 -2.58 -8.33
N LEU A 80 -18.63 -2.40 -8.28
CA LEU A 80 -19.25 -1.22 -7.65
C LEU A 80 -18.87 -1.09 -6.18
N SER A 81 -18.78 -2.21 -5.45
CA SER A 81 -18.35 -2.18 -4.05
C SER A 81 -16.87 -1.81 -3.87
N ILE A 82 -16.00 -2.22 -4.81
CA ILE A 82 -14.59 -1.82 -4.84
C ILE A 82 -14.49 -0.32 -5.12
N PHE A 83 -15.16 0.13 -6.18
CA PHE A 83 -15.19 1.53 -6.61
C PHE A 83 -15.73 2.45 -5.50
N LYS A 84 -16.88 2.10 -4.90
CA LYS A 84 -17.47 2.86 -3.78
C LYS A 84 -16.50 3.00 -2.61
N ARG A 85 -15.79 1.94 -2.24
CA ARG A 85 -14.84 2.00 -1.12
C ARG A 85 -13.61 2.85 -1.46
N SER A 86 -13.09 2.74 -2.67
CA SER A 86 -11.96 3.55 -3.13
C SER A 86 -12.30 5.03 -3.21
N ILE A 87 -13.45 5.38 -3.79
CA ILE A 87 -13.87 6.79 -3.88
C ILE A 87 -14.16 7.37 -2.50
N LEU A 88 -14.78 6.61 -1.59
CA LEU A 88 -14.98 7.08 -0.21
C LEU A 88 -13.66 7.38 0.49
N LEU A 89 -12.64 6.52 0.34
CA LEU A 89 -11.31 6.79 0.91
C LEU A 89 -10.68 8.05 0.33
N ILE A 90 -10.77 8.25 -0.99
CA ILE A 90 -10.24 9.45 -1.65
C ILE A 90 -10.98 10.70 -1.18
N LEU A 91 -12.31 10.67 -1.12
CA LEU A 91 -13.14 11.79 -0.67
C LEU A 91 -12.91 12.12 0.80
N PHE A 92 -12.81 11.11 1.67
CA PHE A 92 -12.47 11.35 3.08
C PHE A 92 -11.07 11.91 3.24
N GLY A 93 -10.10 11.44 2.45
CA GLY A 93 -8.75 12.00 2.44
C GLY A 93 -8.73 13.48 2.05
N PHE A 94 -9.42 13.81 0.96
CA PHE A 94 -9.55 15.19 0.51
C PHE A 94 -10.27 16.07 1.52
N PHE A 95 -11.37 15.57 2.10
CA PHE A 95 -12.12 16.27 3.15
C PHE A 95 -11.25 16.56 4.38
N LEU A 96 -10.43 15.60 4.83
CA LEU A 96 -9.49 15.81 5.94
C LEU A 96 -8.41 16.83 5.60
N ASN A 97 -7.87 16.82 4.38
CA ASN A 97 -6.91 17.83 3.92
C ASN A 97 -7.56 19.23 3.90
N TYR A 98 -8.81 19.33 3.43
CA TYR A 98 -9.59 20.57 3.41
C TYR A 98 -9.88 21.11 4.81
N LEU A 99 -10.16 20.24 5.79
CA LEU A 99 -10.31 20.67 7.18
C LEU A 99 -9.02 21.24 7.79
N GLY A 100 -7.86 20.77 7.32
CA GLY A 100 -6.55 21.29 7.74
C GLY A 100 -6.19 22.62 7.08
N ASN A 101 -6.53 22.79 5.80
CA ASN A 101 -6.38 24.04 5.06
C ASN A 101 -7.58 24.23 4.09
N PRO A 102 -8.56 25.09 4.43
CA PRO A 102 -9.81 25.22 3.67
C PRO A 102 -9.70 26.07 2.41
N ASP A 103 -8.51 26.56 2.09
CA ASP A 103 -8.25 27.29 0.85
C ASP A 103 -8.07 26.31 -0.32
N LEU A 104 -8.99 26.37 -1.29
CA LEU A 104 -8.98 25.48 -2.45
C LEU A 104 -7.76 25.68 -3.36
N ASP A 105 -7.12 26.85 -3.32
CA ASP A 105 -5.95 27.15 -4.14
C ASP A 105 -4.67 26.55 -3.53
N THR A 106 -4.70 26.19 -2.25
CA THR A 106 -3.53 25.65 -1.52
C THR A 106 -3.81 24.34 -0.78
N VAL A 107 -5.03 23.79 -0.89
CA VAL A 107 -5.41 22.54 -0.24
C VAL A 107 -4.55 21.40 -0.77
N ARG A 108 -4.03 20.56 0.14
CA ARG A 108 -3.27 19.38 -0.24
C ARG A 108 -4.17 18.38 -0.99
N ILE A 109 -3.80 18.01 -2.22
CA ILE A 109 -4.61 17.09 -3.04
C ILE A 109 -4.30 15.62 -2.69
N LEU A 110 -3.01 15.28 -2.60
CA LEU A 110 -2.55 13.94 -2.33
C LEU A 110 -2.51 13.65 -0.82
N GLY A 111 -2.49 12.36 -0.48
CA GLY A 111 -2.51 11.96 0.92
C GLY A 111 -2.62 10.46 1.10
N VAL A 112 -2.40 10.04 2.33
CA VAL A 112 -2.38 8.64 2.74
C VAL A 112 -3.68 7.91 2.37
N LEU A 113 -4.85 8.51 2.60
CA LEU A 113 -6.14 7.86 2.29
C LEU A 113 -6.38 7.74 0.78
N GLN A 114 -6.01 8.76 0.01
CA GLN A 114 -6.09 8.77 -1.45
C GLN A 114 -5.22 7.64 -2.02
N ARG A 115 -3.98 7.54 -1.55
CA ARG A 115 -3.04 6.45 -1.87
C ARG A 115 -3.63 5.09 -1.51
N MET A 116 -4.17 4.92 -0.31
CA MET A 116 -4.82 3.67 0.10
C MET A 116 -6.02 3.32 -0.79
N GLY A 117 -6.82 4.31 -1.20
CA GLY A 117 -7.94 4.14 -2.12
C GLY A 117 -7.49 3.61 -3.48
N LEU A 118 -6.40 4.17 -4.02
CA LEU A 118 -5.79 3.75 -5.28
C LEU A 118 -5.21 2.34 -5.19
N VAL A 119 -4.41 2.04 -4.16
CA VAL A 119 -3.81 0.71 -3.96
C VAL A 119 -4.89 -0.35 -3.82
N TYR A 120 -5.94 -0.08 -3.03
CA TYR A 120 -7.08 -0.99 -2.88
C TYR A 120 -7.80 -1.19 -4.21
N PHE A 121 -8.05 -0.12 -4.98
CA PHE A 121 -8.76 -0.17 -6.25
C PHE A 121 -8.05 -1.09 -7.24
N VAL A 122 -6.77 -0.78 -7.53
CA VAL A 122 -5.98 -1.48 -8.55
C VAL A 122 -5.77 -2.94 -8.15
N THR A 123 -5.32 -3.18 -6.92
CA THR A 123 -5.03 -4.55 -6.46
C THR A 123 -6.29 -5.42 -6.44
N SER A 124 -7.43 -4.87 -6.01
CA SER A 124 -8.70 -5.59 -5.99
C SER A 124 -9.24 -5.88 -7.38
N LEU A 125 -9.09 -4.93 -8.31
CA LEU A 125 -9.55 -5.09 -9.69
C LEU A 125 -8.72 -6.16 -10.42
N VAL A 126 -7.39 -6.12 -10.28
CA VAL A 126 -6.49 -7.15 -10.84
C VAL A 126 -6.83 -8.53 -10.27
N TYR A 127 -7.04 -8.64 -8.94
CA TYR A 127 -7.42 -9.91 -8.33
C TYR A 127 -8.75 -10.45 -8.88
N LEU A 128 -9.76 -9.58 -8.98
CA LEU A 128 -11.07 -9.95 -9.51
C LEU A 128 -10.98 -10.39 -10.98
N LEU A 129 -10.19 -9.70 -11.79
CA LEU A 129 -9.96 -10.05 -13.19
C LEU A 129 -9.32 -11.45 -13.31
N LEU A 130 -8.27 -11.73 -12.53
CA LEU A 130 -7.63 -13.05 -12.51
C LEU A 130 -8.61 -14.15 -12.09
N LYS A 131 -9.52 -13.87 -11.15
CA LYS A 131 -10.58 -14.81 -10.78
C LYS A 131 -11.61 -15.03 -11.88
N LYS A 132 -12.01 -13.98 -12.60
CA LYS A 132 -12.92 -14.10 -13.75
C LYS A 132 -12.28 -14.88 -14.90
N LEU A 133 -10.98 -14.76 -15.08
CA LEU A 133 -10.18 -15.52 -16.05
C LEU A 133 -9.87 -16.96 -15.58
N ASN A 134 -10.45 -17.42 -14.47
CA ASN A 134 -10.23 -18.74 -13.88
C ASN A 134 -8.75 -19.06 -13.60
N VAL A 135 -7.94 -18.04 -13.33
CA VAL A 135 -6.53 -18.21 -13.00
C VAL A 135 -6.40 -18.88 -11.62
N GLY A 136 -5.72 -20.02 -11.59
CA GLY A 136 -5.45 -20.77 -10.38
C GLY A 136 -4.63 -19.97 -9.36
N SER A 137 -4.76 -20.30 -8.07
CA SER A 137 -4.13 -19.54 -6.97
C SER A 137 -2.60 -19.40 -7.13
N THR A 138 -1.91 -20.44 -7.59
CA THR A 138 -0.45 -20.39 -7.82
C THR A 138 -0.09 -19.40 -8.92
N ALA A 139 -0.79 -19.43 -10.05
CA ALA A 139 -0.56 -18.49 -11.14
C ALA A 139 -0.92 -17.06 -10.70
N THR A 140 -1.99 -16.86 -9.92
CA THR A 140 -2.31 -15.56 -9.31
C THR A 140 -1.15 -15.02 -8.45
N ILE A 141 -0.56 -15.86 -7.58
CA ILE A 141 0.60 -15.47 -6.76
C ILE A 141 1.77 -15.03 -7.63
N ILE A 142 2.12 -15.81 -8.65
CA ILE A 142 3.21 -15.49 -9.58
C ILE A 142 2.93 -14.18 -10.30
N THR A 143 1.72 -13.98 -10.84
CA THR A 143 1.33 -12.74 -11.51
C THR A 143 1.50 -11.52 -10.61
N PHE A 144 1.04 -11.58 -9.36
CA PHE A 144 1.20 -10.47 -8.41
C PHE A 144 2.67 -10.21 -8.04
N LEU A 145 3.50 -11.25 -7.89
CA LEU A 145 4.94 -11.09 -7.69
C LEU A 145 5.59 -10.42 -8.91
N CYS A 146 5.29 -10.89 -10.12
CA CYS A 146 5.84 -10.31 -11.35
C CYS A 146 5.44 -8.84 -11.51
N ILE A 147 4.17 -8.48 -11.30
CA ILE A 147 3.73 -7.09 -11.41
C ILE A 147 4.36 -6.24 -10.30
N SER A 148 4.42 -6.74 -9.06
CA SER A 148 5.06 -6.04 -7.94
C SER A 148 6.53 -5.75 -8.24
N THR A 149 7.29 -6.76 -8.69
CA THR A 149 8.70 -6.60 -9.06
C THR A 149 8.85 -5.66 -10.25
N PHE A 150 7.99 -5.77 -11.27
CA PHE A 150 8.01 -4.88 -12.44
C PHE A 150 7.80 -3.41 -12.04
N ILE A 151 6.86 -3.13 -11.14
CA ILE A 151 6.63 -1.76 -10.64
C ILE A 151 7.85 -1.22 -9.91
N ILE A 152 8.43 -2.01 -8.99
CA ILE A 152 9.58 -1.58 -8.17
C ILE A 152 10.82 -1.37 -9.05
N VAL A 153 11.17 -2.36 -9.87
CA VAL A 153 12.34 -2.30 -10.76
C VAL A 153 12.16 -1.22 -11.83
N GLY A 154 10.96 -1.11 -12.40
CA GLY A 154 10.64 -0.07 -13.37
C GLY A 154 10.79 1.33 -12.78
N TYR A 155 10.28 1.56 -11.56
CA TYR A 155 10.48 2.82 -10.86
C TYR A 155 11.96 3.08 -10.58
N TYR A 156 12.71 2.10 -10.08
CA TYR A 156 14.14 2.23 -9.81
C TYR A 156 14.93 2.64 -11.07
N ILE A 157 14.70 1.96 -12.21
CA ILE A 157 15.37 2.27 -13.48
C ILE A 157 15.01 3.68 -13.96
N LEU A 158 13.74 4.08 -13.85
CA LEU A 158 13.29 5.41 -14.27
C LEU A 158 13.83 6.51 -13.36
N ALA A 159 13.95 6.26 -12.06
CA ALA A 159 14.44 7.23 -11.07
C ALA A 159 15.97 7.38 -11.10
N LYS A 160 16.71 6.32 -11.46
CA LYS A 160 18.18 6.28 -11.43
C LYS A 160 18.88 7.48 -12.10
N PRO A 161 18.46 7.98 -13.29
CA PRO A 161 19.09 9.14 -13.93
C PRO A 161 18.92 10.45 -13.17
N TYR A 162 17.88 10.56 -12.32
CA TYR A 162 17.55 11.74 -11.54
C TYR A 162 18.18 11.70 -10.13
N GLY A 163 18.76 10.57 -9.75
CA GLY A 163 19.24 10.32 -8.40
C GLY A 163 18.13 10.00 -7.41
N PHE A 164 18.54 9.72 -6.18
CA PHE A 164 17.65 9.35 -5.08
C PHE A 164 17.72 10.36 -3.93
N GLU A 165 18.27 11.56 -4.16
CA GLU A 165 18.22 12.67 -3.20
C GLU A 165 16.84 13.34 -3.22
N LEU A 166 16.49 14.07 -2.16
CA LEU A 166 15.19 14.74 -2.09
C LEU A 166 15.01 15.69 -3.26
N GLU A 167 15.98 16.60 -3.41
CA GLU A 167 16.04 17.59 -4.48
C GLU A 167 16.43 16.94 -5.81
N GLY A 168 15.63 17.20 -6.84
CA GLY A 168 15.87 16.69 -8.19
C GLY A 168 15.41 15.26 -8.43
N SER A 169 14.89 14.55 -7.41
CA SER A 169 14.35 13.19 -7.62
C SER A 169 13.19 13.17 -8.60
N LEU A 170 13.06 12.07 -9.33
CA LEU A 170 11.95 11.87 -10.28
C LEU A 170 10.57 12.04 -9.61
N ALA A 171 10.40 11.54 -8.39
CA ALA A 171 9.15 11.69 -7.65
C ALA A 171 8.84 13.17 -7.39
N GLN A 172 9.82 13.93 -6.89
CA GLN A 172 9.68 15.35 -6.61
C GLN A 172 9.31 16.14 -7.88
N LEU A 173 10.00 15.89 -8.99
CA LEU A 173 9.76 16.56 -10.26
C LEU A 173 8.35 16.32 -10.79
N VAL A 174 7.87 15.08 -10.72
CA VAL A 174 6.51 14.74 -11.14
C VAL A 174 5.47 15.40 -10.25
N ASP A 175 5.65 15.33 -8.93
CA ASP A 175 4.68 15.93 -8.00
C ASP A 175 4.63 17.46 -8.14
N LEU A 176 5.79 18.13 -8.31
CA LEU A 176 5.85 19.57 -8.58
C LEU A 176 5.26 19.95 -9.93
N HIS A 177 5.35 19.09 -10.95
CA HIS A 177 4.77 19.38 -12.26
C HIS A 177 3.23 19.36 -12.24
N PHE A 178 2.64 18.36 -11.58
CA PHE A 178 1.18 18.17 -11.59
C PHE A 178 0.44 18.80 -10.42
N PHE A 179 1.08 18.97 -9.27
CA PHE A 179 0.41 19.34 -8.01
C PHE A 179 1.08 20.54 -7.30
N LYS A 180 1.79 21.41 -8.05
CA LYS A 180 2.38 22.64 -7.48
C LYS A 180 1.33 23.43 -6.70
N GLY A 181 1.67 23.86 -5.48
CA GLY A 181 0.76 24.59 -4.59
C GLY A 181 -0.15 23.68 -3.74
N HIS A 182 -0.26 22.39 -4.07
CA HIS A 182 -1.14 21.42 -3.40
C HIS A 182 -0.38 20.25 -2.75
N LEU A 183 0.89 20.48 -2.40
CA LEU A 183 1.79 19.49 -1.81
C LEU A 183 1.81 19.59 -0.27
N TYR A 184 2.24 18.52 0.40
CA TYR A 184 2.45 18.51 1.85
C TYR A 184 3.49 19.54 2.33
N LYS A 185 4.62 19.64 1.62
CA LYS A 185 5.64 20.68 1.78
C LYS A 185 5.80 21.40 0.44
N PRO A 186 6.27 22.67 0.41
CA PRO A 186 6.39 23.44 -0.82
C PRO A 186 7.12 22.72 -1.97
N GLU A 187 8.07 21.86 -1.61
CA GLU A 187 8.95 21.19 -2.55
C GLU A 187 8.77 19.66 -2.57
N PHE A 188 7.93 19.07 -1.72
CA PHE A 188 7.90 17.61 -1.57
C PHE A 188 6.55 17.07 -1.07
N GLU A 189 6.15 15.95 -1.65
CA GLU A 189 4.94 15.22 -1.29
C GLU A 189 5.28 13.75 -0.96
N PRO A 190 5.31 13.36 0.34
CA PRO A 190 5.60 11.98 0.74
C PRO A 190 4.55 10.99 0.22
N ASP A 191 3.32 11.46 -0.02
CA ASP A 191 2.20 10.70 -0.55
C ASP A 191 1.98 10.87 -2.06
N GLY A 192 3.05 11.21 -2.77
CA GLY A 192 3.10 11.57 -4.19
C GLY A 192 2.47 10.58 -5.17
N PHE A 193 2.33 11.00 -6.42
CA PHE A 193 1.68 10.20 -7.45
C PHE A 193 2.50 8.96 -7.81
N LEU A 194 3.79 9.14 -8.15
CA LEU A 194 4.67 8.02 -8.50
C LEU A 194 4.89 7.07 -7.31
N THR A 195 5.09 7.62 -6.13
CA THR A 195 5.26 6.84 -4.90
C THR A 195 3.97 6.07 -4.54
N SER A 196 2.80 6.58 -4.92
CA SER A 196 1.52 5.84 -4.81
C SER A 196 1.41 4.69 -5.81
N ILE A 197 1.98 4.82 -7.02
CA ILE A 197 2.12 3.70 -7.97
C ILE A 197 3.05 2.64 -7.37
N VAL A 198 4.19 3.04 -6.80
CA VAL A 198 5.09 2.11 -6.10
C VAL A 198 4.36 1.43 -4.94
N ALA A 199 3.50 2.12 -4.18
CA ALA A 199 2.72 1.54 -3.09
C ALA A 199 1.73 0.43 -3.56
N ILE A 200 1.33 0.39 -4.83
CA ILE A 200 0.53 -0.72 -5.39
C ILE A 200 1.29 -2.04 -5.25
N SER A 201 2.62 -2.03 -5.42
CA SER A 201 3.47 -3.22 -5.24
C SER A 201 3.29 -3.82 -3.84
N SER A 202 3.26 -2.99 -2.79
CA SER A 202 3.03 -3.44 -1.41
C SER A 202 1.63 -4.04 -1.22
N GLY A 203 0.61 -3.47 -1.85
CA GLY A 203 -0.73 -4.04 -1.85
C GLY A 203 -0.79 -5.41 -2.55
N MET A 204 -0.07 -5.54 -3.66
CA MET A 204 0.06 -6.80 -4.41
C MET A 204 0.81 -7.86 -3.61
N LEU A 205 1.90 -7.51 -2.92
CA LEU A 205 2.60 -8.41 -1.99
C LEU A 205 1.68 -8.85 -0.85
N GLY A 206 0.88 -7.96 -0.27
CA GLY A 206 -0.16 -8.34 0.67
C GLY A 206 -1.16 -9.34 0.08
N CYS A 207 -1.59 -9.11 -1.17
CA CYS A 207 -2.50 -10.02 -1.87
C CYS A 207 -1.88 -11.41 -2.07
N THR A 208 -0.57 -11.51 -2.37
CA THR A 208 0.11 -12.82 -2.47
C THR A 208 0.10 -13.57 -1.14
N MET A 209 0.42 -12.89 -0.03
CA MET A 209 0.32 -13.44 1.31
C MET A 209 -1.11 -13.93 1.61
N GLY A 210 -2.13 -13.14 1.27
CA GLY A 210 -3.53 -13.53 1.42
C GLY A 210 -3.90 -14.77 0.59
N CYS A 211 -3.37 -14.90 -0.63
CA CYS A 211 -3.57 -16.09 -1.46
C CYS A 211 -2.92 -17.34 -0.85
N VAL A 212 -1.71 -17.22 -0.28
CA VAL A 212 -1.03 -18.33 0.41
C VAL A 212 -1.80 -18.76 1.66
N LEU A 213 -2.31 -17.80 2.44
CA LEU A 213 -3.07 -18.08 3.66
C LEU A 213 -4.38 -18.84 3.39
N LEU A 214 -5.04 -18.56 2.25
CA LEU A 214 -6.29 -19.19 1.84
C LEU A 214 -6.14 -20.59 1.25
N LYS A 215 -4.92 -21.09 1.04
CA LYS A 215 -4.70 -22.46 0.57
C LYS A 215 -5.01 -23.47 1.67
N GLU A 216 -6.09 -24.23 1.54
CA GLU A 216 -6.52 -25.21 2.55
C GLU A 216 -5.65 -26.47 2.56
N ASP A 217 -4.99 -26.78 1.44
CA ASP A 217 -4.10 -27.93 1.22
C ASP A 217 -2.72 -27.82 1.90
N ILE A 218 -2.42 -26.68 2.53
CA ILE A 218 -1.12 -26.39 3.13
C ILE A 218 -1.28 -26.13 4.63
N GLY A 219 -0.53 -26.86 5.46
CA GLY A 219 -0.47 -26.62 6.91
C GLY A 219 0.10 -25.24 7.27
N GLU A 220 -0.27 -24.71 8.44
CA GLU A 220 0.07 -23.35 8.87
C GLU A 220 1.58 -23.07 8.89
N TYR A 221 2.39 -24.00 9.41
CA TYR A 221 3.85 -23.90 9.40
C TYR A 221 4.43 -23.78 7.99
N LYS A 222 3.90 -24.56 7.03
CA LYS A 222 4.34 -24.49 5.62
C LYS A 222 3.91 -23.18 4.97
N LYS A 223 2.75 -22.61 5.32
CA LYS A 223 2.32 -21.27 4.87
C LYS A 223 3.27 -20.20 5.38
N PHE A 224 3.57 -20.22 6.67
CA PHE A 224 4.52 -19.32 7.29
C PHE A 224 5.90 -19.40 6.60
N PHE A 225 6.43 -20.61 6.44
CA PHE A 225 7.73 -20.81 5.80
C PHE A 225 7.75 -20.33 4.34
N LYS A 226 6.68 -20.58 3.57
CA LYS A 226 6.56 -20.05 2.20
C LYS A 226 6.59 -18.53 2.16
N ILE A 227 5.82 -17.87 3.02
CA ILE A 227 5.80 -16.41 3.12
C ILE A 227 7.18 -15.90 3.52
N LEU A 228 7.82 -16.51 4.53
CA LEU A 228 9.15 -16.14 5.00
C LEU A 228 10.21 -16.26 3.88
N VAL A 229 10.24 -17.39 3.18
CA VAL A 229 11.17 -17.61 2.06
C VAL A 229 10.93 -16.60 0.94
N MET A 230 9.67 -16.35 0.57
CA MET A 230 9.34 -15.32 -0.43
C MET A 230 9.83 -13.93 0.00
N SER A 231 9.64 -13.56 1.27
CA SER A 231 10.12 -12.29 1.82
C SER A 231 11.63 -12.19 1.80
N ILE A 232 12.35 -13.26 2.17
CA ILE A 232 13.83 -13.29 2.12
C ILE A 232 14.33 -13.14 0.69
N ILE A 233 13.74 -13.85 -0.28
CA ILE A 233 14.13 -13.74 -1.69
C ILE A 233 13.93 -12.32 -2.20
N LEU A 234 12.79 -11.70 -1.89
CA LEU A 234 12.51 -10.31 -2.29
C LEU A 234 13.48 -9.32 -1.61
N LEU A 235 13.82 -9.54 -0.34
CA LEU A 235 14.77 -8.70 0.39
C LEU A 235 16.18 -8.81 -0.19
N ILE A 236 16.62 -10.02 -0.52
CA ILE A 236 17.92 -10.26 -1.19
C ILE A 236 17.90 -9.59 -2.57
N GLY A 237 16.83 -9.77 -3.35
CA GLY A 237 16.69 -9.12 -4.66
C GLY A 237 16.74 -7.60 -4.56
N ALA A 238 16.15 -7.01 -3.52
CA ALA A 238 16.21 -5.58 -3.27
C ALA A 238 17.62 -5.07 -2.94
N PHE A 239 18.50 -5.91 -2.39
CA PHE A 239 19.91 -5.55 -2.12
C PHE A 239 20.75 -5.42 -3.40
N TYR A 240 20.32 -6.03 -4.51
CA TYR A 240 21.03 -6.01 -5.79
C TYR A 240 20.49 -4.96 -6.78
N LEU A 241 19.44 -4.22 -6.40
CA LEU A 241 18.93 -3.05 -7.13
C LEU A 241 19.69 -1.81 -6.68
#